data_AF-I3SS03-F1
#
_entry.id   AF-I3SS03-F1
#
_cell.length_a   1.000
_cell.length_b   1.000
_cell.length_c   1.000
_cell.angle_alpha   90.00
_cell.angle_beta   90.00
_cell.angle_gamma   90.00
#
_symmetry.space_group_name_H-M   'P 1'
#
loop_
_entity.id
_entity.type
_entity.pdbx_description
1 polymer ?
#
loop_
_entity_poly.entity_id
_entity_poly.type
_entity_poly.pdbx_seq_one_letter_code
_entity_poly.pdbx_strand_id
1 'polypeptide(L)'
;MQKYKVTLFKLLYASSSNNRALGLKRFLYDLHLANPGLHVVNISIRLCKVLNVPGQKLIDIMNVGEFRRQAVALAEMIRLVVIKADDHKRKMWRFGRIFDSTFMAELQTKACSKLVYILAYALKSEQPHGNENILDIVQLQNFSPDMKHKLSAAAQKVIKSLRSNV
;
A
#
# COMPACT_ATOMS: atom_id res chain seq x y z
N MET A 1 -10.53 -10.34 24.42
CA MET A 1 -9.99 -9.94 23.10
C MET A 1 -9.35 -11.07 22.29
N GLN A 2 -8.54 -11.96 22.89
CA GLN A 2 -7.80 -13.02 22.18
C GLN A 2 -8.70 -13.99 21.35
N LYS A 3 -9.80 -14.48 21.93
CA LYS A 3 -10.71 -15.45 21.27
C LYS A 3 -11.34 -14.91 19.97
N TYR A 4 -11.72 -13.62 19.94
CA TYR A 4 -12.28 -12.98 18.74
C TYR A 4 -11.27 -12.91 17.60
N LYS A 5 -10.01 -12.54 17.89
CA LYS A 5 -8.93 -12.52 16.89
C LYS A 5 -8.67 -13.91 16.32
N VAL A 6 -8.69 -14.96 17.14
CA VAL A 6 -8.53 -16.34 16.65
C VAL A 6 -9.69 -16.78 15.76
N THR A 7 -10.93 -16.43 16.11
CA THR A 7 -12.11 -16.72 15.27
C THR A 7 -12.08 -15.94 13.96
N LEU A 8 -11.73 -14.64 14.00
CA LEU A 8 -11.57 -13.80 12.82
C LEU A 8 -10.43 -14.31 11.92
N PHE A 9 -9.33 -14.78 12.50
CA PHE A 9 -8.25 -15.43 11.76
C PHE A 9 -8.74 -16.67 11.01
N LYS A 10 -9.49 -17.56 11.68
CA LYS A 10 -10.10 -18.73 11.03
C LYS A 10 -11.09 -18.29 9.94
N LEU A 11 -11.89 -17.26 10.17
CA LEU A 11 -12.81 -16.72 9.16
C LEU A 11 -12.08 -16.15 7.95
N LEU A 12 -11.02 -15.35 8.13
CA LEU A 12 -10.25 -14.75 7.04
C LEU A 12 -9.47 -15.82 6.26
N TYR A 13 -8.92 -16.84 6.94
CA TYR A 13 -7.91 -17.74 6.35
C TYR A 13 -8.26 -19.24 6.27
N ALA A 14 -9.28 -19.75 6.96
CA ALA A 14 -9.54 -21.20 7.09
C ALA A 14 -10.57 -21.78 6.11
N SER A 15 -11.18 -21.00 5.22
CA SER A 15 -12.21 -21.52 4.28
C SER A 15 -11.66 -21.78 2.87
N SER A 16 -10.53 -22.48 2.77
CA SER A 16 -9.98 -22.96 1.50
C SER A 16 -10.68 -24.21 0.95
N SER A 17 -11.78 -24.66 1.56
CA SER A 17 -12.46 -25.91 1.20
C SER A 17 -13.59 -25.78 0.17
N ASN A 18 -14.08 -24.57 -0.14
CA ASN A 18 -15.19 -24.40 -1.10
C ASN A 18 -14.90 -23.29 -2.13
N ASN A 19 -14.45 -23.70 -3.33
CA ASN A 19 -13.99 -22.81 -4.40
C ASN A 19 -15.05 -21.79 -4.87
N ARG A 20 -16.36 -22.10 -4.74
CA ARG A 20 -17.44 -21.18 -5.16
C ARG A 20 -17.55 -19.93 -4.28
N ALA A 21 -17.29 -20.05 -2.98
CA ALA A 21 -17.35 -18.92 -2.04
C ALA A 21 -16.01 -18.18 -1.92
N LEU A 22 -14.92 -18.76 -2.42
CA LEU A 22 -13.58 -18.18 -2.35
C LEU A 22 -13.48 -16.85 -3.12
N GLY A 23 -14.16 -16.74 -4.27
CA GLY A 23 -14.20 -15.52 -5.08
C GLY A 23 -14.91 -14.37 -4.37
N LEU A 24 -16.11 -14.62 -3.84
CA LEU A 24 -16.89 -13.63 -3.08
C LEU A 24 -16.19 -13.21 -1.78
N LYS A 25 -15.56 -14.17 -1.09
CA LYS A 25 -14.81 -13.90 0.14
C LYS A 25 -13.55 -13.10 -0.10
N ARG A 26 -12.76 -13.45 -1.13
CA ARG A 26 -11.62 -12.62 -1.57
C ARG A 26 -12.09 -11.24 -1.95
N PHE A 27 -13.18 -11.12 -2.71
CA PHE A 27 -13.75 -9.84 -3.06
C PHE A 27 -14.08 -9.00 -1.81
N LEU A 28 -14.86 -9.53 -0.86
CA LEU A 28 -15.25 -8.78 0.35
C LEU A 28 -14.06 -8.42 1.25
N TYR A 29 -13.08 -9.32 1.40
CA TYR A 29 -11.96 -9.11 2.31
C TYR A 29 -10.79 -8.35 1.68
N ASP A 30 -10.44 -8.64 0.43
CA ASP A 30 -9.41 -7.88 -0.29
C ASP A 30 -9.89 -6.44 -0.56
N LEU A 31 -11.20 -6.19 -0.70
CA LEU A 31 -11.75 -4.85 -0.91
C LEU A 31 -11.82 -4.02 0.38
N HIS A 32 -12.25 -4.60 1.50
CA HIS A 32 -12.55 -3.83 2.72
C HIS A 32 -11.54 -4.01 3.86
N LEU A 33 -10.85 -5.15 3.91
CA LEU A 33 -10.04 -5.53 5.07
C LEU A 33 -8.55 -5.63 4.78
N ALA A 34 -8.15 -5.71 3.49
CA ALA A 34 -6.73 -5.79 3.14
C ALA A 34 -6.03 -4.43 3.28
N ASN A 35 -4.83 -4.46 3.85
CA ASN A 35 -3.94 -3.30 3.99
C ASN A 35 -4.63 -2.08 4.60
N PRO A 36 -5.44 -2.22 5.69
CA PRO A 36 -6.28 -1.14 6.16
C PRO A 36 -5.42 0.03 6.64
N GLY A 37 -5.61 1.21 6.05
CA GLY A 37 -4.78 2.38 6.33
C GLY A 37 -3.31 2.24 5.95
N LEU A 38 -2.95 1.30 5.07
CA LEU A 38 -1.65 1.17 4.40
C LEU A 38 -1.76 1.57 2.92
N HIS A 39 -2.41 2.72 2.63
CA HIS A 39 -2.71 3.15 1.26
C HIS A 39 -1.49 3.18 0.35
N VAL A 40 -0.31 3.49 0.91
CA VAL A 40 0.97 3.52 0.19
C VAL A 40 1.23 2.22 -0.59
N VAL A 41 0.82 1.07 -0.07
CA VAL A 41 1.06 -0.24 -0.69
C VAL A 41 0.26 -0.38 -1.98
N ASN A 42 -1.05 -0.19 -1.91
CA ASN A 42 -1.94 -0.34 -3.07
C ASN A 42 -1.64 0.73 -4.13
N ILE A 43 -1.35 1.96 -3.71
CA ILE A 43 -1.01 3.07 -4.62
C ILE A 43 0.31 2.77 -5.34
N SER A 44 1.34 2.29 -4.63
CA SER A 44 2.64 1.94 -5.23
C SER A 44 2.51 0.86 -6.29
N ILE A 45 1.75 -0.20 -6.01
CA ILE A 45 1.51 -1.30 -6.96
C ILE A 45 0.80 -0.78 -8.22
N ARG A 46 -0.25 0.02 -8.06
CA ARG A 46 -1.00 0.60 -9.18
C ARG A 46 -0.13 1.54 -10.02
N LEU A 47 0.65 2.41 -9.37
CA LEU A 47 1.58 3.31 -10.05
C LEU A 47 2.63 2.55 -10.86
N CYS A 48 3.26 1.52 -10.27
CA CYS A 48 4.21 0.68 -10.98
C CYS A 48 3.58 -0.01 -12.20
N LYS A 49 2.33 -0.48 -12.06
CA LYS A 49 1.58 -1.09 -13.16
C LYS A 49 1.28 -0.09 -14.28
N VAL A 50 0.83 1.12 -13.95
CA VAL A 50 0.52 2.18 -14.92
C VAL A 50 1.78 2.62 -15.67
N LEU A 51 2.89 2.79 -14.97
CA LEU A 51 4.17 3.20 -15.54
C LEU A 51 4.95 2.05 -16.18
N ASN A 52 4.47 0.81 -16.09
CA ASN A 52 5.17 -0.40 -16.51
C ASN A 52 6.61 -0.50 -15.96
N VAL A 53 6.80 -0.21 -14.67
CA VAL A 53 8.11 -0.23 -14.00
C VAL A 53 8.16 -1.30 -12.91
N PRO A 54 9.32 -1.94 -12.66
CA PRO A 54 9.49 -2.85 -11.54
C PRO A 54 9.31 -2.14 -10.20
N GLY A 55 8.66 -2.79 -9.23
CA GLY A 55 8.49 -2.24 -7.89
C GLY A 55 9.80 -1.89 -7.17
N GLN A 56 10.89 -2.63 -7.47
CA GLN A 56 12.23 -2.34 -6.94
C GLN A 56 12.70 -0.93 -7.32
N LYS A 57 12.42 -0.48 -8.54
CA LYS A 57 12.82 0.86 -9.02
C LYS A 57 12.15 1.97 -8.20
N LEU A 58 10.87 1.79 -7.86
CA LEU A 58 10.16 2.71 -6.98
C LEU A 58 10.75 2.71 -5.57
N ILE A 59 11.09 1.53 -5.04
CA ILE A 59 11.77 1.39 -3.75
C ILE A 59 13.10 2.13 -3.76
N ASP A 60 13.92 1.96 -4.79
CA ASP A 60 15.24 2.59 -4.87
C ASP A 60 15.14 4.11 -4.88
N ILE A 61 14.18 4.68 -5.63
CA ILE A 61 13.89 6.12 -5.63
C ILE A 61 13.45 6.60 -4.24
N MET A 62 12.61 5.83 -3.55
CA MET A 62 12.15 6.17 -2.20
C MET A 62 13.23 5.96 -1.12
N ASN A 63 14.21 5.09 -1.37
CA ASN A 63 15.24 4.72 -0.41
C ASN A 63 16.27 5.84 -0.19
N VAL A 64 16.18 6.92 -0.98
CA VAL A 64 16.99 8.12 -0.85
C VAL A 64 16.21 9.20 -0.10
N GLY A 65 16.70 9.61 1.07
CA GLY A 65 16.19 10.78 1.81
C GLY A 65 15.08 10.48 2.84
N GLU A 66 14.08 11.36 2.93
CA GLU A 66 13.05 11.41 3.99
C GLU A 66 12.22 10.11 4.11
N PHE A 67 12.11 9.32 3.02
CA PHE A 67 11.23 8.14 2.96
C PHE A 67 11.95 6.79 3.08
N ARG A 68 13.22 6.79 3.52
CA ARG A 68 14.03 5.57 3.65
C ARG A 68 13.35 4.49 4.51
N ARG A 69 12.75 4.86 5.64
CA ARG A 69 12.07 3.89 6.53
C ARG A 69 10.87 3.23 5.84
N GLN A 70 10.12 4.01 5.07
CA GLN A 70 8.99 3.54 4.28
C GLN A 70 9.46 2.64 3.13
N ALA A 71 10.57 2.98 2.46
CA ALA A 71 11.15 2.14 1.42
C ALA A 71 11.57 0.76 1.95
N VAL A 72 12.25 0.72 3.10
CA VAL A 72 12.63 -0.54 3.77
C VAL A 72 11.41 -1.37 4.15
N ALA A 73 10.38 -0.74 4.73
CA ALA A 73 9.15 -1.45 5.10
C ALA A 73 8.37 -1.96 3.87
N LEU A 74 8.36 -1.21 2.76
CA LEU A 74 7.71 -1.64 1.52
C LEU A 74 8.46 -2.81 0.86
N ALA A 75 9.79 -2.77 0.86
CA ALA A 75 10.62 -3.90 0.44
C ALA A 75 10.33 -5.15 1.28
N GLU A 76 10.20 -5.00 2.60
CA GLU A 76 9.84 -6.10 3.50
C GLU A 76 8.44 -6.64 3.20
N MET A 77 7.46 -5.79 2.90
CA MET A 77 6.14 -6.25 2.45
C MET A 77 6.23 -7.06 1.15
N ILE A 78 6.97 -6.60 0.14
CA ILE A 78 7.17 -7.36 -1.10
C ILE A 78 7.83 -8.71 -0.81
N ARG A 79 8.84 -8.72 0.06
CA ARG A 79 9.53 -9.94 0.50
C ARG A 79 8.56 -10.94 1.14
N LEU A 80 7.64 -10.48 2.00
CA LEU A 80 6.60 -11.32 2.62
C LEU A 80 5.60 -11.90 1.61
N VAL A 81 5.42 -11.28 0.44
CA VAL A 81 4.61 -11.83 -0.66
C VAL A 81 5.35 -12.92 -1.41
N VAL A 82 6.66 -12.73 -1.65
CA VAL A 82 7.48 -13.56 -2.55
C VAL A 82 8.05 -14.79 -1.85
N ILE A 83 8.48 -14.68 -0.59
CA ILE A 83 9.08 -15.82 0.10
C ILE A 83 8.01 -16.88 0.39
N LYS A 84 8.34 -18.14 0.07
CA LYS A 84 7.64 -19.35 0.58
C LYS A 84 7.92 -19.52 2.09
N ALA A 85 7.66 -18.49 2.88
CA ALA A 85 7.78 -18.56 4.33
C ALA A 85 6.61 -19.40 4.86
N ASP A 86 6.79 -19.95 6.06
CA ASP A 86 5.76 -20.67 6.80
C ASP A 86 4.38 -20.07 6.55
N ASP A 87 3.45 -20.96 6.20
CA ASP A 87 2.13 -20.68 5.67
C ASP A 87 1.36 -19.62 6.50
N HIS A 88 1.71 -19.47 7.78
CA HIS A 88 1.17 -18.50 8.71
C HIS A 88 1.54 -17.03 8.41
N LYS A 89 2.84 -16.70 8.24
CA LYS A 89 3.28 -15.31 8.02
C LYS A 89 2.88 -14.79 6.64
N ARG A 90 2.94 -15.65 5.63
CA ARG A 90 2.48 -15.36 4.26
C ARG A 90 0.97 -15.13 4.19
N LYS A 91 0.17 -15.84 5.00
CA LYS A 91 -1.27 -15.58 5.07
C LYS A 91 -1.53 -14.23 5.71
N MET A 92 -0.84 -13.91 6.81
CA MET A 92 -1.17 -12.77 7.66
C MET A 92 -0.90 -11.37 7.09
N TRP A 93 0.02 -11.19 6.13
CA TRP A 93 0.48 -9.84 5.78
C TRP A 93 -0.63 -8.88 5.32
N ARG A 94 -1.63 -9.37 4.57
CA ARG A 94 -2.75 -8.54 4.06
C ARG A 94 -3.64 -8.02 5.18
N PHE A 95 -3.82 -8.79 6.25
CA PHE A 95 -4.67 -8.44 7.38
C PHE A 95 -3.86 -8.18 8.65
N GLY A 96 -2.53 -7.99 8.53
CA GLY A 96 -1.63 -7.90 9.68
C GLY A 96 -2.05 -6.84 10.68
N ARG A 97 -2.57 -5.70 10.18
CA ARG A 97 -3.07 -4.60 10.99
C ARG A 97 -4.32 -4.89 11.83
N ILE A 98 -5.11 -5.90 11.46
CA ILE A 98 -6.27 -6.36 12.25
C ILE A 98 -5.79 -7.09 13.50
N PHE A 99 -4.65 -7.79 13.40
CA PHE A 99 -4.10 -8.59 14.49
C PHE A 99 -3.12 -7.81 15.36
N ASP A 100 -2.35 -6.93 14.73
CA ASP A 100 -1.35 -6.06 15.36
C ASP A 100 -1.45 -4.64 14.78
N SER A 101 -1.87 -3.68 15.61
CA SER A 101 -2.05 -2.29 15.19
C SER A 101 -0.72 -1.59 14.85
N THR A 102 0.42 -2.16 15.23
CA THR A 102 1.77 -1.69 14.92
C THR A 102 2.37 -2.35 13.67
N PHE A 103 1.68 -3.34 13.11
CA PHE A 103 2.11 -4.01 11.88
C PHE A 103 2.34 -2.99 10.77
N MET A 104 3.56 -2.99 10.21
CA MET A 104 4.01 -2.05 9.18
C MET A 104 3.72 -0.58 9.58
N ALA A 105 3.98 -0.21 10.83
CA ALA A 105 3.72 1.14 11.38
C ALA A 105 4.21 2.27 10.47
N GLU A 106 5.40 2.11 9.89
CA GLU A 106 6.02 3.08 8.98
C GLU A 106 5.22 3.29 7.68
N LEU A 107 4.47 2.29 7.22
CA LEU A 107 3.62 2.36 6.03
C LEU A 107 2.18 2.81 6.32
N GLN A 108 1.84 3.04 7.58
CA GLN A 108 0.52 3.54 7.94
C GLN A 108 0.36 4.95 7.40
N THR A 109 -0.78 5.23 6.77
CA THR A 109 -1.07 6.52 6.14
C THR A 109 -0.91 7.70 7.09
N LYS A 110 -1.17 7.51 8.40
CA LYS A 110 -0.91 8.54 9.43
C LYS A 110 0.58 8.84 9.63
N ALA A 111 1.45 7.86 9.43
CA ALA A 111 2.91 7.97 9.62
C ALA A 111 3.63 8.38 8.33
N CYS A 112 3.05 8.07 7.16
CA CYS A 112 3.66 8.36 5.85
C CYS A 112 2.76 9.20 4.92
N SER A 113 1.91 10.08 5.46
CA SER A 113 0.90 10.83 4.70
C SER A 113 1.49 11.63 3.53
N LYS A 114 2.67 12.25 3.71
CA LYS A 114 3.37 12.97 2.62
C LYS A 114 3.72 12.03 1.46
N LEU A 115 4.27 10.85 1.75
CA LEU A 115 4.59 9.84 0.74
C LEU A 115 3.32 9.35 0.04
N VAL A 116 2.24 9.09 0.80
CA VAL A 116 0.95 8.71 0.22
C VAL A 116 0.47 9.78 -0.75
N TYR A 117 0.56 11.06 -0.39
CA TYR A 117 0.18 12.15 -1.28
C TYR A 117 1.01 12.17 -2.57
N ILE A 118 2.34 12.09 -2.45
CA ILE A 118 3.25 12.12 -3.60
C ILE A 118 2.89 11.01 -4.59
N LEU A 119 2.71 9.77 -4.10
CA LEU A 119 2.41 8.63 -4.95
C LEU A 119 0.98 8.67 -5.49
N ALA A 120 0.00 9.13 -4.69
CA ALA A 120 -1.39 9.28 -5.11
C ALA A 120 -1.52 10.33 -6.22
N TYR A 121 -0.84 11.47 -6.05
CA TYR A 121 -0.80 12.52 -7.06
C TYR A 121 -0.12 12.03 -8.33
N ALA A 122 1.03 11.33 -8.21
CA ALA A 122 1.71 10.76 -9.36
C ALA A 122 0.80 9.81 -10.15
N LEU A 123 0.09 8.90 -9.46
CA LEU A 123 -0.85 7.98 -10.08
C LEU A 123 -2.03 8.70 -10.74
N LYS A 124 -2.59 9.73 -10.08
CA LYS A 124 -3.66 10.56 -10.68
C LYS A 124 -3.18 11.29 -11.93
N SER A 125 -1.93 11.78 -11.95
CA SER A 125 -1.36 12.45 -13.13
C SER A 125 -1.16 11.48 -14.30
N GLU A 126 -0.71 10.26 -14.03
CA GLU A 126 -0.42 9.25 -15.06
C GLU A 126 -1.69 8.55 -15.59
N GLN A 127 -2.68 8.35 -14.72
CA GLN A 127 -3.95 7.73 -15.08
C GLN A 127 -5.10 8.43 -14.34
N PRO A 128 -5.63 9.55 -14.88
CA PRO A 128 -6.70 10.28 -14.20
C PRO A 128 -7.99 9.47 -14.04
N HIS A 129 -8.35 8.69 -15.07
CA HIS A 129 -9.58 7.89 -15.09
C HIS A 129 -9.47 6.72 -14.12
N GLY A 130 -10.41 6.61 -13.17
CA GLY A 130 -10.40 5.62 -12.10
C GLY A 130 -9.49 5.98 -10.91
N ASN A 131 -9.00 7.22 -10.85
CA ASN A 131 -8.21 7.78 -9.75
C ASN A 131 -8.69 9.17 -9.31
N GLU A 132 -9.94 9.52 -9.63
CA GLU A 132 -10.53 10.84 -9.35
C GLU A 132 -10.43 11.19 -7.87
N ASN A 133 -10.74 10.21 -7.01
CA ASN A 133 -10.86 10.35 -5.56
C ASN A 133 -9.64 9.81 -4.80
N ILE A 134 -8.52 9.53 -5.48
CA ILE A 134 -7.34 8.92 -4.82
C ILE A 134 -6.68 9.85 -3.77
N LEU A 135 -6.98 11.15 -3.85
CA LEU A 135 -6.55 12.17 -2.90
C LEU A 135 -7.57 12.41 -1.77
N ASP A 136 -8.75 11.78 -1.82
CA ASP A 136 -9.84 11.92 -0.84
C ASP A 136 -9.61 11.05 0.41
N ILE A 137 -8.37 11.07 0.87
CA ILE A 137 -7.94 10.43 2.10
C ILE A 137 -7.92 11.51 3.19
N VAL A 138 -8.60 11.28 4.31
CA VAL A 138 -8.75 12.26 5.41
C VAL A 138 -7.40 12.87 5.83
N GLN A 139 -6.36 12.04 5.93
CA GLN A 139 -5.02 12.51 6.32
C GLN A 139 -4.37 13.46 5.31
N LEU A 140 -4.79 13.43 4.04
CA LEU A 140 -4.27 14.28 2.96
C LEU A 140 -5.03 15.59 2.83
N GLN A 141 -6.31 15.59 3.21
CA GLN A 141 -7.17 16.78 3.14
C GLN A 141 -6.65 17.91 4.03
N ASN A 142 -6.06 17.55 5.17
CA ASN A 142 -5.51 18.46 6.18
C ASN A 142 -4.22 19.19 5.75
N PHE A 143 -3.66 18.88 4.59
CA PHE A 143 -2.47 19.59 4.10
C PHE A 143 -2.82 21.00 3.61
N SER A 144 -1.98 21.97 3.98
CA SER A 144 -2.08 23.34 3.48
C SER A 144 -1.85 23.39 1.96
N PRO A 145 -2.36 24.43 1.26
CA PRO A 145 -2.12 24.62 -0.17
C PRO A 145 -0.63 24.59 -0.55
N ASP A 146 0.22 25.27 0.22
CA ASP A 146 1.66 25.31 -0.01
C ASP A 146 2.30 23.92 0.11
N MET A 147 1.86 23.13 1.10
CA MET A 147 2.35 21.77 1.26
C MET A 147 1.91 20.89 0.09
N LYS A 148 0.63 20.99 -0.33
CA LYS A 148 0.11 20.28 -1.50
C LYS A 148 0.93 20.64 -2.75
N HIS A 149 1.22 21.92 -2.98
CA HIS A 149 2.05 22.37 -4.10
C HIS A 149 3.46 21.75 -4.07
N LYS A 150 4.15 21.81 -2.93
CA LYS A 150 5.49 21.21 -2.77
C LYS A 150 5.48 19.69 -3.01
N LEU A 151 4.47 18.99 -2.50
CA LEU A 151 4.35 17.54 -2.66
C LEU A 151 3.99 17.14 -4.09
N SER A 152 3.15 17.92 -4.78
CA SER A 152 2.85 17.73 -6.21
C SER A 152 4.10 17.91 -7.07
N ALA A 153 4.94 18.91 -6.78
CA ALA A 153 6.22 19.08 -7.46
C ALA A 153 7.17 17.87 -7.22
N ALA A 154 7.19 17.33 -6.00
CA ALA A 154 7.93 16.10 -5.70
C ALA A 154 7.38 14.88 -6.46
N ALA A 155 6.06 14.76 -6.61
CA ALA A 155 5.42 13.71 -7.41
C ALA A 155 5.87 13.74 -8.87
N GLN A 156 5.96 14.92 -9.47
CA GLN A 156 6.47 15.07 -10.85
C GLN A 156 7.93 14.63 -10.97
N LYS A 157 8.78 14.91 -9.97
CA LYS A 157 10.16 14.42 -9.93
C LYS A 157 10.22 12.89 -9.84
N VAL A 158 9.33 12.27 -9.07
CA VAL A 158 9.23 10.80 -8.97
C VAL A 158 8.84 10.20 -10.32
N ILE A 159 7.81 10.74 -10.98
CA ILE A 159 7.40 10.29 -12.33
C ILE A 159 8.58 10.37 -13.30
N LYS A 160 9.25 11.53 -13.35
CA LYS A 160 10.40 11.74 -14.23
C LYS A 160 11.47 10.69 -13.96
N SER A 161 11.83 10.47 -12.70
CA SER A 161 12.87 9.49 -12.31
C SER A 161 12.49 8.05 -12.67
N LEU A 162 11.21 7.69 -12.53
CA LEU A 162 10.71 6.37 -12.92
C LEU A 162 10.75 6.15 -14.44
N ARG A 163 10.51 7.19 -15.25
CA ARG A 163 10.56 7.13 -16.71
C ARG A 163 11.98 7.23 -17.29
N SER A 164 12.90 7.94 -16.63
CA SER A 164 14.24 8.28 -17.18
C SER A 164 15.20 7.09 -17.34
N ASN A 165 14.89 5.92 -16.76
CA ASN A 165 15.72 4.71 -16.84
C ASN A 165 14.93 3.53 -17.44
N VAL A 166 14.11 3.80 -18.47
CA VAL A 166 13.48 2.78 -19.33
C VAL A 166 14.16 2.85 -20.69
#